data_AF-A0A0B8QKE5-F1
#
_entry.id   AF-A0A0B8QKE5-F1
#
_cell.length_a   1.000
_cell.length_b   1.000
_cell.length_c   1.000
_cell.angle_alpha   90.00
_cell.angle_beta   90.00
_cell.angle_gamma   90.00
#
_symmetry.space_group_name_H-M   'P 1'
#
loop_
_entity.id
_entity.type
_entity.pdbx_description
1 polymer ?
#
loop_
_entity_poly.entity_id
_entity_poly.type
_entity_poly.pdbx_seq_one_letter_code
_entity_poly.pdbx_strand_id
1 'polypeptide(L)'
;MPQAKNGRVDAFFERVESYRDKLPVMQGELYFEAHQGCFTTESRTKQGNRDMEFLLGQLESLMAINGDFSIKSELDSLWKETLTLQFHDILPGSSIVRVYQEAEVDYVRLTTKAKELIDLQKAKLEAGINTSSFAKPYMLYNLSPFSRSQWLEIEGNWQQVCVPAMGYKVVEPNSAEFIAPSASPLCLENSQLKVEFNSSGQITSVYNKELNREFISKPMANLLRAYKERATQYAAWDFADDYRNGESSSLS
;
A
#
# COMPACT_ATOMS: atom_id res chain seq x y z
N MET A 1 -23.96 -25.43 39.35
CA MET A 1 -23.81 -24.88 37.98
C MET A 1 -24.19 -23.41 38.00
N PRO A 2 -23.50 -22.51 37.27
CA PRO A 2 -23.92 -21.12 37.15
C PRO A 2 -25.30 -21.03 36.46
N GLN A 3 -26.08 -19.99 36.76
CA GLN A 3 -27.37 -19.76 36.12
C GLN A 3 -27.17 -19.21 34.70
N ALA A 4 -27.53 -19.98 33.68
CA ALA A 4 -27.58 -19.52 32.31
C ALA A 4 -28.87 -18.72 32.03
N LYS A 5 -28.76 -17.65 31.25
CA LYS A 5 -29.91 -16.83 30.80
C LYS A 5 -29.70 -16.44 29.34
N ASN A 6 -30.76 -16.52 28.54
CA ASN A 6 -30.77 -15.92 27.21
C ASN A 6 -30.78 -14.39 27.34
N GLY A 7 -30.06 -13.70 26.45
CA GLY A 7 -29.99 -12.25 26.46
C GLY A 7 -29.22 -11.68 25.28
N ARG A 8 -29.30 -10.37 25.13
CA ARG A 8 -28.53 -9.61 24.14
C ARG A 8 -27.15 -9.23 24.70
N VAL A 9 -26.20 -9.02 23.80
CA VAL A 9 -24.82 -8.60 24.15
C VAL A 9 -24.80 -7.22 24.81
N ASP A 10 -25.61 -6.28 24.37
CA ASP A 10 -25.72 -4.94 24.97
C ASP A 10 -26.22 -5.00 26.42
N ALA A 11 -27.27 -5.77 26.69
CA ALA A 11 -27.77 -5.98 28.04
C ALA A 11 -26.72 -6.65 28.96
N PHE A 12 -25.77 -7.41 28.41
CA PHE A 12 -24.61 -7.91 29.15
C PHE A 12 -23.65 -6.77 29.52
N PHE A 13 -23.28 -5.92 28.57
CA PHE A 13 -22.40 -4.78 28.81
C PHE A 13 -23.00 -3.76 29.79
N GLU A 14 -24.32 -3.53 29.76
CA GLU A 14 -25.01 -2.71 30.78
C GLU A 14 -24.78 -3.22 32.21
N ARG A 15 -24.70 -4.54 32.42
CA ARG A 15 -24.40 -5.12 33.74
C ARG A 15 -22.92 -5.00 34.08
N VAL A 16 -22.04 -5.23 33.11
CA VAL A 16 -20.58 -5.14 33.27
C VAL A 16 -20.14 -3.72 33.60
N GLU A 17 -20.89 -2.71 33.17
CA GLU A 17 -20.60 -1.29 33.43
C GLU A 17 -20.39 -0.99 34.92
N SER A 18 -21.15 -1.62 35.81
CA SER A 18 -20.99 -1.48 37.28
C SER A 18 -19.64 -2.01 37.83
N TYR A 19 -18.89 -2.75 37.02
CA TYR A 19 -17.58 -3.31 37.33
C TYR A 19 -16.44 -2.60 36.59
N ARG A 20 -16.72 -1.55 35.79
CA ARG A 20 -15.74 -0.88 34.93
C ARG A 20 -14.42 -0.57 35.65
N ASP A 21 -14.48 0.05 36.83
CA ASP A 21 -13.31 0.47 37.60
C ASP A 21 -12.52 -0.70 38.23
N LYS A 22 -13.06 -1.93 38.15
CA LYS A 22 -12.44 -3.16 38.65
C LYS A 22 -11.85 -4.00 37.53
N LEU A 23 -12.09 -3.66 36.26
CA LEU A 23 -11.57 -4.42 35.12
C LEU A 23 -10.10 -4.09 34.89
N PRO A 24 -9.29 -5.06 34.43
CA PRO A 24 -7.92 -4.80 34.02
C PRO A 24 -7.88 -3.84 32.82
N VAL A 25 -6.88 -2.96 32.81
CA VAL A 25 -6.62 -2.07 31.67
C VAL A 25 -5.58 -2.71 30.76
N MET A 26 -5.90 -2.81 29.47
CA MET A 26 -4.95 -3.19 28.42
C MET A 26 -4.75 -1.99 27.49
N GLN A 27 -3.49 -1.60 27.28
CA GLN A 27 -3.12 -0.44 26.48
C GLN A 27 -2.27 -0.87 25.30
N GLY A 28 -2.66 -0.47 24.08
CA GLY A 28 -1.94 -0.76 22.84
C GLY A 28 -2.64 -1.79 21.97
N GLU A 29 -1.86 -2.47 21.13
CA GLU A 29 -2.35 -3.52 20.23
C GLU A 29 -2.70 -4.79 21.01
N LEU A 30 -3.87 -5.37 20.71
CA LEU A 30 -4.22 -6.73 21.14
C LEU A 30 -3.54 -7.73 20.20
N TYR A 31 -2.22 -7.88 20.32
CA TYR A 31 -1.46 -8.76 19.45
C TYR A 31 -1.91 -10.21 19.63
N PHE A 32 -2.38 -10.83 18.55
CA PHE A 32 -2.76 -12.22 18.54
C PHE A 32 -1.54 -13.06 18.17
N GLU A 33 -1.05 -13.87 19.12
CA GLU A 33 0.20 -14.64 19.01
C GLU A 33 0.08 -15.89 18.14
N ALA A 34 -0.93 -15.96 17.27
CA ALA A 34 -1.16 -17.02 16.29
C ALA A 34 -1.62 -16.42 14.97
N HIS A 35 -1.73 -17.25 13.94
CA HIS A 35 -2.11 -16.90 12.58
C HIS A 35 -1.15 -15.91 11.89
N GLN A 36 0.15 -15.99 12.15
CA GLN A 36 1.15 -15.06 11.60
C GLN A 36 1.38 -15.25 10.08
N GLY A 37 1.12 -16.43 9.54
CA GLY A 37 1.14 -16.74 8.11
C GLY A 37 0.11 -15.96 7.30
N CYS A 38 -0.99 -15.54 7.94
CA CYS A 38 -2.00 -14.68 7.34
C CYS A 38 -1.45 -13.33 6.84
N PHE A 39 -0.29 -12.87 7.34
CA PHE A 39 0.34 -11.65 6.85
C PHE A 39 0.95 -11.80 5.45
N THR A 40 1.30 -13.03 5.03
CA THR A 40 2.06 -13.26 3.78
C THR A 40 1.34 -14.09 2.73
N THR A 41 0.47 -15.02 3.14
CA THR A 41 -0.28 -15.86 2.19
C THR A 41 -1.17 -15.02 1.27
N GLU A 42 -1.50 -15.52 0.08
CA GLU A 42 -2.39 -14.84 -0.89
C GLU A 42 -2.00 -13.37 -1.16
N SER A 43 -0.72 -13.13 -1.47
CA SER A 43 -0.16 -11.80 -1.68
C SER A 43 -0.85 -11.00 -2.78
N ARG A 44 -1.39 -11.65 -3.82
CA ARG A 44 -2.16 -11.00 -4.88
C ARG A 44 -3.48 -10.40 -4.37
N THR A 45 -4.20 -11.12 -3.50
CA THR A 45 -5.40 -10.62 -2.81
C THR A 45 -5.07 -9.39 -1.97
N LYS A 46 -3.96 -9.41 -1.23
CA LYS A 46 -3.49 -8.28 -0.41
C LYS A 46 -3.09 -7.07 -1.27
N GLN A 47 -2.42 -7.30 -2.39
CA GLN A 47 -2.10 -6.25 -3.36
C GLN A 47 -3.38 -5.62 -3.93
N GLY A 48 -4.36 -6.45 -4.34
CA GLY A 48 -5.66 -5.98 -4.83
C GLY A 48 -6.39 -5.12 -3.80
N ASN A 49 -6.39 -5.53 -2.52
CA ASN A 49 -6.95 -4.72 -1.44
C ASN A 49 -6.28 -3.35 -1.33
N ARG A 50 -4.94 -3.33 -1.29
CA ARG A 50 -4.17 -2.08 -1.19
C ARG A 50 -4.41 -1.15 -2.38
N ASP A 51 -4.50 -1.72 -3.59
CA ASP A 51 -4.79 -0.96 -4.80
C ASP A 51 -6.19 -0.34 -4.72
N MET A 52 -7.19 -1.09 -4.26
CA MET A 52 -8.55 -0.57 -4.08
C MET A 52 -8.64 0.51 -3.01
N GLU A 53 -8.03 0.33 -1.83
CA GLU A 53 -7.95 1.38 -0.81
C GLU A 53 -7.37 2.69 -1.38
N PHE A 54 -6.30 2.57 -2.17
CA PHE A 54 -5.65 3.71 -2.80
C PHE A 54 -6.50 4.36 -3.90
N LEU A 55 -7.15 3.56 -4.75
CA LEU A 55 -8.01 4.06 -5.83
C LEU A 55 -9.29 4.71 -5.30
N LEU A 56 -9.94 4.10 -4.30
CA LEU A 56 -11.17 4.64 -3.71
C LEU A 56 -10.90 5.98 -3.02
N GLY A 57 -9.81 6.10 -2.26
CA GLY A 57 -9.41 7.37 -1.66
C GLY A 57 -9.10 8.46 -2.70
N GLN A 58 -8.49 8.11 -3.84
CA GLN A 58 -8.29 9.05 -4.95
C GLN A 58 -9.62 9.48 -5.59
N LEU A 59 -10.52 8.54 -5.83
CA LEU A 59 -11.83 8.82 -6.41
C LEU A 59 -12.63 9.78 -5.53
N GLU A 60 -12.70 9.51 -4.22
CA GLU A 60 -13.34 10.37 -3.24
C GLU A 60 -12.73 11.77 -3.20
N SER A 61 -11.40 11.85 -3.24
CA SER A 61 -10.68 13.13 -3.27
C SER A 61 -11.06 13.96 -4.49
N LEU A 62 -11.10 13.33 -5.68
CA LEU A 62 -11.47 14.01 -6.92
C LEU A 62 -12.93 14.44 -6.94
N MET A 63 -13.86 13.60 -6.45
CA MET A 63 -15.26 13.95 -6.29
C MET A 63 -15.43 15.17 -5.38
N ALA A 64 -14.71 15.20 -4.25
CA ALA A 64 -14.73 16.31 -3.32
C ALA A 64 -14.15 17.61 -3.94
N ILE A 65 -13.03 17.51 -4.67
CA ILE A 65 -12.41 18.66 -5.37
C ILE A 65 -13.35 19.23 -6.42
N ASN A 66 -14.01 18.39 -7.21
CA ASN A 66 -14.96 18.82 -8.23
C ASN A 66 -16.30 19.31 -7.65
N GLY A 67 -16.60 18.99 -6.37
CA GLY A 67 -17.93 19.13 -5.81
C GLY A 67 -18.98 18.27 -6.53
N ASP A 68 -18.56 17.22 -7.23
CA ASP A 68 -19.40 16.37 -8.06
C ASP A 68 -19.58 14.99 -7.42
N PHE A 69 -20.80 14.74 -6.94
CA PHE A 69 -21.20 13.50 -6.30
C PHE A 69 -22.16 12.68 -7.17
N SER A 70 -22.21 12.92 -8.48
CA SER A 70 -23.12 12.21 -9.39
C SER A 70 -22.91 10.69 -9.40
N ILE A 71 -21.69 10.23 -9.07
CA ILE A 71 -21.27 8.83 -9.06
C ILE A 71 -21.21 8.22 -7.64
N LYS A 72 -21.91 8.83 -6.67
CA LYS A 72 -21.90 8.38 -5.27
C LYS A 72 -22.39 6.93 -5.11
N SER A 73 -23.38 6.51 -5.89
CA SER A 73 -23.89 5.13 -5.88
C SER A 73 -22.84 4.12 -6.31
N GLU A 74 -22.05 4.46 -7.32
CA GLU A 74 -20.99 3.62 -7.85
C GLU A 74 -19.84 3.51 -6.85
N LEU A 75 -19.46 4.63 -6.23
CA LEU A 75 -18.48 4.64 -5.13
C LEU A 75 -18.95 3.75 -3.96
N ASP A 76 -20.22 3.86 -3.56
CA ASP A 76 -20.80 3.03 -2.49
C ASP A 76 -20.77 1.53 -2.83
N SER A 77 -21.07 1.15 -4.07
CA SER A 77 -20.95 -0.24 -4.53
C SER A 77 -19.50 -0.73 -4.46
N LEU A 78 -18.55 0.07 -4.98
CA LEU A 78 -17.13 -0.29 -4.97
C LEU A 78 -16.61 -0.48 -3.54
N TRP A 79 -16.96 0.41 -2.62
CA TRP A 79 -16.60 0.26 -1.20
C TRP A 79 -17.18 -1.01 -0.60
N LYS A 80 -18.48 -1.30 -0.81
CA LYS A 80 -19.12 -2.50 -0.25
C LYS A 80 -18.49 -3.79 -0.76
N GLU A 81 -18.16 -3.83 -2.05
CA GLU A 81 -17.49 -4.98 -2.65
C GLU A 81 -16.05 -5.13 -2.14
N THR A 82 -15.28 -4.04 -2.06
CA THR A 82 -13.94 -4.06 -1.43
C THR A 82 -14.00 -4.52 0.02
N LEU A 83 -14.92 -3.99 0.83
CA LEU A 83 -15.10 -4.39 2.24
C LEU A 83 -15.55 -5.86 2.37
N THR A 84 -16.29 -6.39 1.41
CA THR A 84 -16.63 -7.82 1.36
C THR A 84 -15.36 -8.66 1.19
N LEU A 85 -14.44 -8.25 0.32
CA LEU A 85 -13.14 -8.92 0.13
C LEU A 85 -12.18 -8.73 1.32
N GLN A 86 -12.44 -7.78 2.22
CA GLN A 86 -11.73 -7.59 3.49
C GLN A 86 -12.20 -8.54 4.61
N PHE A 87 -13.11 -9.47 4.32
CA PHE A 87 -13.53 -10.47 5.29
C PHE A 87 -12.32 -11.23 5.86
N HIS A 88 -12.38 -11.58 7.14
CA HIS A 88 -11.26 -12.13 7.90
C HIS A 88 -10.76 -13.50 7.42
N ASP A 89 -11.49 -14.16 6.52
CA ASP A 89 -10.99 -15.36 5.84
C ASP A 89 -10.65 -15.16 4.37
N ILE A 90 -10.94 -13.99 3.79
CA ILE A 90 -10.59 -13.67 2.41
C ILE A 90 -9.26 -12.92 2.38
N LEU A 91 -9.18 -11.72 2.97
CA LEU A 91 -7.97 -10.89 2.92
C LEU A 91 -6.77 -11.53 3.64
N PRO A 92 -6.95 -12.16 4.82
CA PRO A 92 -5.88 -12.91 5.48
C PRO A 92 -5.37 -14.10 4.68
N GLY A 93 -6.13 -14.61 3.71
CA GLY A 93 -5.73 -15.73 2.87
C GLY A 93 -5.86 -17.09 3.56
N SER A 94 -6.96 -17.26 4.30
CA SER A 94 -7.35 -18.46 5.04
C SER A 94 -8.58 -19.26 4.51
N SER A 95 -9.23 -18.81 3.45
CA SER A 95 -10.23 -19.56 2.67
C SER A 95 -9.66 -20.64 1.73
N ILE A 96 -10.57 -21.40 1.11
CA ILE A 96 -10.25 -22.35 0.03
C ILE A 96 -9.83 -21.64 -1.27
N VAL A 97 -9.06 -22.34 -2.12
CA VAL A 97 -8.49 -21.82 -3.39
C VAL A 97 -9.53 -21.11 -4.27
N ARG A 98 -10.75 -21.64 -4.37
CA ARG A 98 -11.83 -21.06 -5.19
C ARG A 98 -12.13 -19.61 -4.80
N VAL A 99 -12.10 -19.29 -3.50
CA VAL A 99 -12.38 -17.94 -3.01
C VAL A 99 -11.37 -16.93 -3.57
N TYR A 100 -10.09 -17.31 -3.68
CA TYR A 100 -9.07 -16.41 -4.24
C TYR A 100 -9.14 -16.28 -5.75
N GLN A 101 -9.50 -17.36 -6.45
CA GLN A 101 -9.74 -17.29 -7.89
C GLN A 101 -10.86 -16.30 -8.21
N GLU A 102 -11.93 -16.29 -7.41
CA GLU A 102 -13.03 -15.33 -7.53
C GLU A 102 -12.59 -13.92 -7.07
N ALA A 103 -11.90 -13.79 -5.93
CA ALA A 103 -11.41 -12.51 -5.42
C ALA A 103 -10.42 -11.81 -6.38
N GLU A 104 -9.49 -12.54 -7.00
CA GLU A 104 -8.56 -11.99 -7.99
C GLU A 104 -9.31 -11.42 -9.21
N VAL A 105 -10.34 -12.12 -9.70
CA VAL A 105 -11.21 -11.64 -10.78
C VAL A 105 -11.98 -10.39 -10.35
N ASP A 106 -12.53 -10.38 -9.14
CA ASP A 106 -13.23 -9.22 -8.60
C ASP A 106 -12.31 -8.00 -8.45
N TYR A 107 -11.08 -8.17 -7.95
CA TYR A 107 -10.13 -7.06 -7.88
C TYR A 107 -9.79 -6.49 -9.25
N VAL A 108 -9.63 -7.31 -10.29
CA VAL A 108 -9.41 -6.81 -11.66
C VAL A 108 -10.61 -5.97 -12.13
N ARG A 109 -11.84 -6.45 -11.91
CA ARG A 109 -13.06 -5.71 -12.26
C ARG A 109 -13.19 -4.40 -11.48
N LEU A 110 -13.00 -4.45 -10.17
CA LEU A 110 -13.12 -3.31 -9.26
C LEU A 110 -12.07 -2.24 -9.58
N THR A 111 -10.80 -2.64 -9.75
CA THR A 111 -9.72 -1.69 -10.08
C THR A 111 -9.92 -1.05 -11.44
N THR A 112 -10.40 -1.80 -12.44
CA THR A 112 -10.77 -1.25 -13.76
C THR A 112 -11.87 -0.21 -13.61
N LYS A 113 -12.95 -0.54 -12.89
CA LYS A 113 -14.07 0.38 -12.70
C LYS A 113 -13.68 1.64 -11.93
N ALA A 114 -12.87 1.51 -10.88
CA ALA A 114 -12.38 2.64 -10.11
C ALA A 114 -11.52 3.58 -10.98
N LYS A 115 -10.64 3.03 -11.83
CA LYS A 115 -9.83 3.82 -12.77
C LYS A 115 -10.69 4.58 -13.78
N GLU A 116 -11.71 3.94 -14.37
CA GLU A 116 -12.66 4.62 -15.27
C GLU A 116 -13.33 5.83 -14.60
N LEU A 117 -13.78 5.67 -13.35
CA LEU A 117 -14.43 6.76 -12.60
C LEU A 117 -13.44 7.86 -12.20
N ILE A 118 -12.20 7.50 -11.87
CA ILE A 118 -11.12 8.45 -11.61
C ILE A 118 -10.83 9.28 -12.87
N ASP A 119 -10.72 8.63 -14.03
CA ASP A 119 -10.45 9.33 -15.30
C ASP A 119 -11.63 10.22 -15.70
N LEU A 120 -12.87 9.80 -15.45
CA LEU A 120 -14.05 10.66 -15.59
C LEU A 120 -13.96 11.92 -14.72
N GLN A 121 -13.58 11.78 -13.44
CA GLN A 121 -13.47 12.91 -12.53
C GLN A 121 -12.27 13.82 -12.88
N LYS A 122 -11.15 13.25 -13.32
CA LYS A 122 -10.02 14.04 -13.84
C LYS A 122 -10.42 14.84 -15.08
N ALA A 123 -11.09 14.23 -16.05
CA ALA A 123 -11.55 14.93 -17.26
C ALA A 123 -12.48 16.12 -16.92
N LYS A 124 -13.37 15.95 -15.93
CA LYS A 124 -14.21 17.05 -15.42
C LYS A 124 -13.40 18.18 -14.81
N LEU A 125 -12.40 17.85 -13.99
CA LEU A 125 -11.50 18.83 -13.39
C LEU A 125 -10.71 19.59 -14.45
N GLU A 126 -10.14 18.87 -15.42
CA GLU A 126 -9.35 19.44 -16.52
C GLU A 126 -10.16 20.38 -17.40
N ALA A 127 -11.43 20.06 -17.69
CA ALA A 127 -12.32 20.92 -18.46
C ALA A 127 -12.55 22.29 -17.81
N GLY A 128 -12.38 22.40 -16.49
CA GLY A 128 -12.48 23.67 -15.74
C GLY A 128 -11.19 24.49 -15.67
N ILE A 129 -10.05 23.96 -16.16
CA ILE A 129 -8.74 24.60 -16.02
C ILE A 129 -8.35 25.28 -17.33
N ASN A 130 -8.09 26.59 -17.27
CA ASN A 130 -7.56 27.32 -18.41
C ASN A 130 -6.07 26.99 -18.64
N THR A 131 -5.77 26.28 -19.71
CA THR A 131 -4.42 25.91 -20.13
C THR A 131 -3.92 26.71 -21.34
N SER A 132 -4.62 27.79 -21.75
CA SER A 132 -4.30 28.54 -22.99
C SER A 132 -2.91 29.21 -23.00
N SER A 133 -2.28 29.36 -21.84
CA SER A 133 -0.92 29.89 -21.72
C SER A 133 0.17 28.86 -22.00
N PHE A 134 -0.20 27.59 -22.18
CA PHE A 134 0.71 26.48 -22.46
C PHE A 134 0.51 26.03 -23.92
N ALA A 135 1.59 25.92 -24.68
CA ALA A 135 1.65 25.26 -25.97
C ALA A 135 1.38 23.73 -25.89
N LYS A 136 1.83 23.05 -24.83
CA LYS A 136 1.67 21.59 -24.62
C LYS A 136 1.39 21.23 -23.15
N PRO A 137 0.18 21.51 -22.62
CA PRO A 137 -0.12 21.31 -21.21
C PRO A 137 -0.16 19.83 -20.80
N TYR A 138 0.52 19.50 -19.70
CA TYR A 138 0.40 18.25 -18.97
C TYR A 138 -0.13 18.53 -17.57
N MET A 139 -1.23 17.87 -17.20
CA MET A 139 -1.84 18.00 -15.88
C MET A 139 -1.23 16.98 -14.92
N LEU A 140 -0.75 17.47 -13.77
CA LEU A 140 -0.22 16.64 -12.70
C LEU A 140 -1.05 16.83 -11.45
N TYR A 141 -1.31 15.72 -10.74
CA TYR A 141 -2.16 15.70 -9.55
C TYR A 141 -1.39 15.19 -8.34
N ASN A 142 -1.67 15.78 -7.19
CA ASN A 142 -1.21 15.30 -5.91
C ASN A 142 -2.39 15.23 -4.95
N LEU A 143 -2.97 14.04 -4.84
CA LEU A 143 -4.09 13.75 -3.94
C LEU A 143 -3.61 13.33 -2.54
N SER A 144 -2.35 13.59 -2.19
CA SER A 144 -1.84 13.40 -0.83
C SER A 144 -1.94 14.70 -0.03
N PRO A 145 -2.03 14.64 1.31
CA PRO A 145 -2.15 15.82 2.16
C PRO A 145 -0.83 16.60 2.36
N PHE A 146 0.23 16.25 1.63
CA PHE A 146 1.53 16.92 1.70
C PHE A 146 1.97 17.33 0.30
N SER A 147 2.71 18.44 0.19
CA SER A 147 3.32 18.81 -1.09
C SER A 147 4.34 17.77 -1.51
N ARG A 148 4.37 17.42 -2.80
CA ARG A 148 5.25 16.37 -3.32
C ARG A 148 6.14 16.90 -4.42
N SER A 149 7.45 16.80 -4.22
CA SER A 149 8.48 17.06 -5.22
C SER A 149 8.97 15.75 -5.81
N GLN A 150 8.84 15.59 -7.13
CA GLN A 150 9.27 14.37 -7.80
C GLN A 150 9.89 14.68 -9.17
N TRP A 151 10.89 13.88 -9.56
CA TRP A 151 11.38 13.85 -10.93
C TRP A 151 10.39 13.09 -11.81
N LEU A 152 9.92 13.74 -12.86
CA LEU A 152 8.99 13.18 -13.84
C LEU A 152 9.59 13.28 -15.23
N GLU A 153 9.42 12.25 -16.04
CA GLU A 153 9.76 12.25 -17.45
C GLU A 153 8.54 12.67 -18.27
N ILE A 154 8.66 13.76 -19.03
CA ILE A 154 7.59 14.28 -19.90
C ILE A 154 8.17 14.52 -21.31
N GLU A 155 7.63 13.80 -22.31
CA GLU A 155 8.17 13.77 -23.68
C GLU A 155 9.69 13.54 -23.74
N GLY A 156 10.23 12.63 -22.91
CA GLY A 156 11.67 12.31 -22.88
C GLY A 156 12.55 13.31 -22.11
N ASN A 157 11.96 14.35 -21.49
CA ASN A 157 12.69 15.31 -20.68
C ASN A 157 12.39 15.10 -19.19
N TRP A 158 13.44 14.93 -18.39
CA TRP A 158 13.34 14.82 -16.94
C TRP A 158 13.28 16.19 -16.29
N GLN A 159 12.25 16.42 -15.48
CA GLN A 159 12.10 17.65 -14.73
C GLN A 159 11.58 17.41 -13.32
N GLN A 160 12.09 18.18 -12.35
CA GLN A 160 11.59 18.15 -10.99
C GLN A 160 10.32 19.00 -10.89
N VAL A 161 9.22 18.37 -10.49
CA VAL A 161 7.95 19.06 -10.29
C VAL A 161 7.53 18.96 -8.83
N CYS A 162 7.29 20.11 -8.22
CA CYS A 162 6.58 20.21 -6.94
C CYS A 162 5.10 20.48 -7.20
N VAL A 163 4.24 19.58 -6.73
CA VAL A 163 2.78 19.71 -6.77
C VAL A 163 2.28 19.90 -5.33
N PRO A 164 1.46 20.94 -5.04
CA PRO A 164 0.97 21.22 -3.70
C PRO A 164 0.11 20.08 -3.15
N ALA A 165 -0.04 20.01 -1.82
CA ALA A 165 -0.96 19.08 -1.16
C ALA A 165 -2.39 19.21 -1.70
N MET A 166 -3.08 18.09 -1.90
CA MET A 166 -4.46 18.01 -2.39
C MET A 166 -4.74 18.92 -3.61
N GLY A 167 -3.77 19.01 -4.52
CA GLY A 167 -3.78 20.00 -5.59
C GLY A 167 -3.30 19.45 -6.93
N TYR A 168 -3.19 20.36 -7.88
CA TYR A 168 -2.71 20.07 -9.23
C TYR A 168 -1.65 21.08 -9.67
N LYS A 169 -0.95 20.74 -10.76
CA LYS A 169 -0.05 21.66 -11.45
C LYS A 169 -0.06 21.36 -12.95
N VAL A 170 -0.19 22.40 -13.76
CA VAL A 170 0.02 22.31 -15.21
C VAL A 170 1.49 22.57 -15.51
N VAL A 171 2.10 21.70 -16.31
CA VAL A 171 3.49 21.83 -16.75
C VAL A 171 3.61 21.62 -18.24
N GLU A 172 4.73 22.02 -18.80
CA GLU A 172 5.17 21.70 -20.16
C GLU A 172 6.48 20.95 -20.12
N PRO A 173 6.84 20.19 -21.18
CA PRO A 173 8.19 19.67 -21.32
C PRO A 173 9.18 20.84 -21.27
N ASN A 174 10.09 20.82 -20.29
CA ASN A 174 11.18 21.78 -20.23
C ASN A 174 12.46 21.14 -20.78
N SER A 175 13.41 21.96 -21.22
CA SER A 175 14.71 21.52 -21.72
C SER A 175 15.82 21.72 -20.68
N ALA A 176 15.48 21.72 -19.39
CA ALA A 176 16.47 21.90 -18.34
C ALA A 176 17.45 20.72 -18.32
N GLU A 177 18.71 20.99 -18.02
CA GLU A 177 19.71 19.94 -17.91
C GLU A 177 19.38 19.01 -16.75
N PHE A 178 19.18 17.73 -17.05
CA PHE A 178 18.99 16.69 -16.05
C PHE A 178 20.31 16.00 -15.76
N ILE A 179 20.82 16.20 -14.54
CA ILE A 179 21.96 15.44 -14.03
C ILE A 179 21.43 14.09 -13.55
N ALA A 180 21.50 13.10 -14.42
CA ALA A 180 21.05 11.75 -14.13
C ALA A 180 21.86 11.13 -12.96
N PRO A 181 21.21 10.30 -12.11
CA PRO A 181 21.93 9.39 -11.23
C PRO A 181 22.95 8.56 -12.01
N SER A 182 24.12 8.32 -11.42
CA SER A 182 25.11 7.42 -12.01
C SER A 182 24.80 5.98 -11.61
N ALA A 183 24.98 5.07 -12.56
CA ALA A 183 24.83 3.65 -12.36
C ALA A 183 26.04 2.92 -12.97
N SER A 184 26.63 2.02 -12.20
CA SER A 184 27.58 1.02 -12.64
C SER A 184 27.10 -0.36 -12.17
N PRO A 185 27.69 -1.47 -12.65
CA PRO A 185 27.23 -2.81 -12.29
C PRO A 185 27.10 -3.07 -10.78
N LEU A 186 27.89 -2.39 -9.96
CA LEU A 186 27.96 -2.60 -8.50
C LEU A 186 27.74 -1.32 -7.69
N CYS A 187 27.30 -0.22 -8.31
CA CYS A 187 27.10 1.05 -7.62
C CYS A 187 25.97 1.86 -8.25
N LEU A 188 25.07 2.38 -7.42
CA LEU A 188 24.08 3.38 -7.78
C LEU A 188 24.35 4.63 -6.95
N GLU A 189 24.41 5.80 -7.58
CA GLU A 189 24.77 7.03 -6.87
C GLU A 189 24.00 8.23 -7.43
N ASN A 190 23.49 9.07 -6.53
CA ASN A 190 22.90 10.36 -6.86
C ASN A 190 23.43 11.44 -5.89
N SER A 191 22.83 12.62 -5.88
CA SER A 191 23.25 13.71 -4.99
C SER A 191 23.10 13.41 -3.50
N GLN A 192 22.22 12.47 -3.11
CA GLN A 192 21.85 12.19 -1.72
C GLN A 192 22.43 10.88 -1.19
N LEU A 193 22.47 9.85 -2.02
CA LEU A 193 22.80 8.48 -1.65
C LEU A 193 23.86 7.89 -2.58
N LYS A 194 24.69 7.03 -2.00
CA LYS A 194 25.53 6.06 -2.72
C LYS A 194 25.20 4.66 -2.19
N VAL A 195 24.81 3.77 -3.09
CA VAL A 195 24.47 2.38 -2.78
C VAL A 195 25.43 1.47 -3.53
N GLU A 196 26.12 0.60 -2.79
CA GLU A 196 27.08 -0.35 -3.37
C GLU A 196 26.59 -1.78 -3.21
N PHE A 197 26.97 -2.62 -4.18
CA PHE A 197 26.57 -4.01 -4.28
C PHE A 197 27.81 -4.91 -4.42
N ASN A 198 27.68 -6.17 -4.03
CA ASN A 198 28.65 -7.20 -4.40
C ASN A 198 28.22 -7.93 -5.69
N SER A 199 29.08 -8.82 -6.19
CA SER A 199 28.82 -9.61 -7.41
C SER A 199 27.60 -10.53 -7.33
N SER A 200 27.05 -10.75 -6.13
CA SER A 200 25.82 -11.52 -5.89
C SER A 200 24.58 -10.62 -5.73
N GLY A 201 24.68 -9.32 -6.03
CA GLY A 201 23.57 -8.37 -5.95
C GLY A 201 23.15 -7.97 -4.53
N GLN A 202 23.93 -8.34 -3.51
CA GLN A 202 23.65 -7.95 -2.13
C GLN A 202 24.14 -6.54 -1.87
N ILE A 203 23.38 -5.79 -1.07
CA ILE A 203 23.74 -4.41 -0.70
C ILE A 203 24.86 -4.46 0.35
N THR A 204 25.99 -3.82 0.05
CA THR A 204 27.17 -3.74 0.93
C THR A 204 27.30 -2.39 1.62
N SER A 205 26.78 -1.31 1.01
CA SER A 205 26.77 0.05 1.57
C SER A 205 25.50 0.78 1.13
N VAL A 206 24.95 1.59 2.03
CA VAL A 206 23.94 2.62 1.76
C VAL A 206 24.40 3.87 2.50
N TYR A 207 25.26 4.63 1.82
CA TYR A 207 25.85 5.83 2.38
C TYR A 207 24.99 7.05 2.05
N ASN A 208 24.53 7.74 3.10
CA ASN A 208 23.83 9.00 3.00
C ASN A 208 24.83 10.17 3.04
N LYS A 209 24.89 10.92 1.93
CA LYS A 209 25.83 12.03 1.73
C LYS A 209 25.44 13.28 2.50
N GLU A 210 24.14 13.51 2.67
CA GLU A 210 23.62 14.69 3.41
C GLU A 210 23.92 14.57 4.91
N LEU A 211 23.75 13.36 5.46
CA LEU A 211 24.00 13.06 6.87
C LEU A 211 25.43 12.60 7.14
N ASN A 212 26.25 12.42 6.09
CA ASN A 212 27.60 11.84 6.17
C ASN A 212 27.60 10.53 6.99
N ARG A 213 26.71 9.59 6.64
CA ARG A 213 26.43 8.40 7.47
C ARG A 213 26.19 7.14 6.65
N GLU A 214 26.82 6.04 7.08
CA GLU A 214 26.54 4.69 6.60
C GLU A 214 25.31 4.10 7.32
N PHE A 215 24.37 3.54 6.55
CA PHE A 215 23.16 2.89 7.07
C PHE A 215 23.27 1.36 7.13
N ILE A 216 24.26 0.77 6.49
CA ILE A 216 24.53 -0.67 6.55
C ILE A 216 25.51 -0.96 7.68
N SER A 217 25.02 -1.53 8.78
CA SER A 217 25.83 -1.90 9.95
C SER A 217 26.58 -3.23 9.79
N LYS A 218 26.14 -4.09 8.88
CA LYS A 218 26.77 -5.37 8.54
C LYS A 218 26.66 -5.58 7.03
N PRO A 219 27.76 -5.86 6.32
CA PRO A 219 27.69 -6.16 4.88
C PRO A 219 26.79 -7.38 4.65
N MET A 220 26.07 -7.40 3.51
CA MET A 220 25.05 -8.39 3.09
C MET A 220 23.59 -8.05 3.47
N ALA A 221 23.15 -6.82 3.21
CA ALA A 221 21.72 -6.48 3.21
C ALA A 221 21.04 -6.95 1.91
N ASN A 222 19.71 -6.95 1.89
CA ASN A 222 18.90 -7.46 0.76
C ASN A 222 19.17 -8.94 0.40
N LEU A 223 19.40 -9.78 1.42
CA LEU A 223 19.63 -11.20 1.23
C LEU A 223 18.31 -11.93 0.96
N LEU A 224 18.19 -12.52 -0.22
CA LEU A 224 17.07 -13.38 -0.56
C LEU A 224 17.25 -14.78 0.07
N ARG A 225 16.28 -15.17 0.91
CA ARG A 225 16.26 -16.48 1.58
C ARG A 225 14.95 -17.19 1.32
N ALA A 226 15.03 -18.47 0.98
CA ALA A 226 13.89 -19.37 0.96
C ALA A 226 13.88 -20.22 2.23
N TYR A 227 12.76 -20.18 2.97
CA TYR A 227 12.53 -21.01 4.14
C TYR A 227 11.62 -22.18 3.76
N LYS A 228 11.94 -23.38 4.26
CA LYS A 228 11.05 -24.53 4.09
C LYS A 228 9.98 -24.50 5.18
N GLU A 229 8.78 -24.07 4.80
CA GLU A 229 7.61 -24.08 5.68
C GLU A 229 7.07 -25.51 5.86
N ARG A 230 6.76 -25.89 7.10
CA ARG A 230 6.35 -27.25 7.50
C ARG A 230 5.18 -27.28 8.48
N ALA A 231 4.46 -26.17 8.66
CA ALA A 231 3.27 -26.08 9.50
C ALA A 231 2.32 -27.24 9.19
N THR A 232 2.04 -28.06 10.22
CA THR A 232 1.26 -29.29 10.07
C THR A 232 -0.23 -29.06 10.28
N GLN A 233 -0.59 -28.05 11.06
CA GLN A 233 -1.97 -27.59 11.25
C GLN A 233 -2.07 -26.15 10.78
N TYR A 234 -3.17 -25.83 10.09
CA TYR A 234 -3.48 -24.48 9.62
C TYR A 234 -2.35 -23.83 8.79
N ALA A 235 -1.78 -24.55 7.82
CA ALA A 235 -0.61 -24.10 7.04
C ALA A 235 -0.78 -22.77 6.28
N ALA A 236 -2.02 -22.30 6.07
CA ALA A 236 -2.28 -20.96 5.51
C ALA A 236 -2.32 -19.85 6.58
N TRP A 237 -2.62 -20.21 7.83
CA TRP A 237 -2.68 -19.29 8.96
C TRP A 237 -1.34 -19.18 9.66
N ASP A 238 -0.58 -20.27 9.85
CA ASP A 238 0.58 -20.31 10.73
C ASP A 238 1.88 -20.72 10.03
N PHE A 239 3.00 -20.39 10.70
CA PHE A 239 4.32 -20.92 10.40
C PHE A 239 4.70 -21.96 11.45
N ALA A 240 5.55 -22.93 11.09
CA ALA A 240 6.15 -23.81 12.08
C ALA A 240 7.07 -23.02 13.04
N ASP A 241 7.02 -23.26 14.35
CA ASP A 241 7.81 -22.53 15.35
C ASP A 241 9.33 -22.50 15.04
N ASP A 242 9.83 -23.54 14.37
CA ASP A 242 11.24 -23.71 14.03
C ASP A 242 11.57 -23.35 12.57
N TYR A 243 10.66 -22.72 11.81
CA TYR A 243 10.85 -22.45 10.38
C TYR A 243 12.14 -21.67 10.07
N ARG A 244 12.61 -20.85 11.03
CA ARG A 244 13.87 -20.09 10.93
C ARG A 244 15.13 -20.91 11.22
N ASN A 245 15.00 -22.00 11.96
CA ASN A 245 16.09 -22.93 12.32
C ASN A 245 16.23 -24.07 11.30
N GLY A 246 15.21 -24.27 10.46
CA GLY A 246 15.21 -25.26 9.39
C GLY A 246 16.17 -24.95 8.24
N GLU A 247 16.24 -25.87 7.29
CA GLU A 247 16.99 -25.69 6.04
C GLU A 247 16.49 -24.44 5.30
N SER A 248 17.37 -23.46 5.14
CA SER A 248 17.13 -22.28 4.30
C SER A 248 18.18 -22.21 3.20
N SER A 249 17.76 -21.90 1.98
CA SER A 249 18.68 -21.67 0.86
C SER A 249 18.80 -20.18 0.60
N SER A 250 20.02 -19.69 0.46
CA SER A 250 20.25 -18.34 -0.09
C SER A 250 20.07 -18.42 -1.60
N LEU A 251 19.25 -17.52 -2.14
CA LEU A 251 19.05 -17.38 -3.58
C LEU A 251 20.10 -16.38 -4.06
N SER A 252 21.15 -16.90 -4.72
CA SER A 252 22.21 -16.11 -5.37
C SER A 252 22.00 -16.04 -6.87
#